data_AF-A0A2Z6P8E5-F1
#
_entry.id   AF-A0A2Z6P8E5-F1
#
_cell.length_a   1.000
_cell.length_b   1.000
_cell.length_c   1.000
_cell.angle_alpha   90.00
_cell.angle_beta   90.00
_cell.angle_gamma   90.00
#
_symmetry.space_group_name_H-M   'P 1'
#
loop_
_entity.id
_entity.type
_entity.pdbx_description
1 polymer ?
#
loop_
_entity_poly.entity_id
_entity_poly.type
_entity_poly.pdbx_seq_one_letter_code
_entity_poly.pdbx_strand_id
1 'polypeptide(L)' 'MNMYLQTIPRAIWLHKSGKQLVQWPIVEVEKLRVNHVNWPTKVLKGGELLKINGVTAAQLDKY' A
#
# COMPACT_ATOMS: atom_id res chain seq x y z
N MET A 1 -5.47 3.23 28.82
CA MET A 1 -4.67 2.18 28.16
C MET A 1 -4.06 2.81 26.92
N ASN A 2 -2.75 3.09 26.95
CA ASN A 2 -2.08 3.75 25.83
C ASN A 2 -1.70 2.68 24.80
N MET A 3 -2.36 2.71 23.64
CA MET A 3 -2.06 1.80 22.53
C MET A 3 -1.09 2.53 21.59
N TYR A 4 0.19 2.17 21.64
CA TYR A 4 1.17 2.66 20.69
C TYR A 4 0.95 1.93 19.36
N LEU A 5 0.40 2.62 18.37
CA LEU A 5 0.25 2.11 17.01
C LEU A 5 1.57 2.32 16.26
N GLN A 6 2.31 1.24 16.02
CA GLN A 6 3.52 1.29 15.21
C GLN A 6 3.15 1.09 13.73
N THR A 7 3.79 1.86 12.85
CA THR A 7 3.66 1.71 11.40
C THR A 7 4.35 0.43 10.93
N ILE A 8 3.95 -0.05 9.75
CA ILE A 8 4.60 -1.18 9.09
C ILE A 8 6.10 -0.88 8.90
N PRO A 9 7.01 -1.79 9.28
CA PRO A 9 8.45 -1.61 9.03
C PRO A 9 8.76 -1.48 7.54
N ARG A 10 9.65 -0.54 7.19
CA ARG A 10 10.05 -0.28 5.81
C ARG A 10 11.56 -0.44 5.65
N ALA A 11 11.97 -1.09 4.56
CA ALA A 11 13.34 -1.05 4.08
C ALA A 11 13.60 0.33 3.43
N ILE A 12 14.80 0.87 3.62
CA ILE A 12 15.17 2.22 3.15
C ILE A 12 16.49 2.15 2.39
N TRP A 13 16.56 2.83 1.25
CA TRP A 13 17.79 2.95 0.47
C TRP A 13 17.83 4.26 -0.32
N LEU A 14 19.01 4.65 -0.80
CA LEU A 14 19.19 5.84 -1.63
C LEU A 14 18.61 5.60 -3.03
N HIS A 15 17.74 6.50 -3.48
CA HIS A 15 17.23 6.48 -4.84
C HIS A 15 18.38 6.63 -5.84
N LYS A 16 18.24 6.05 -7.05
CA LYS A 16 19.27 6.09 -8.10
C LYS A 16 19.74 7.51 -8.46
N SER A 17 18.86 8.51 -8.31
CA SER A 17 19.22 9.91 -8.54
C SER A 17 20.13 10.53 -7.46
N GLY A 18 20.29 9.87 -6.31
CA GLY A 18 21.04 10.38 -5.15
C GLY A 18 20.37 11.50 -4.38
N LYS A 19 19.17 11.96 -4.79
CA LYS A 19 18.51 13.14 -4.22
C LYS A 19 17.47 12.83 -3.15
N GLN A 20 17.11 11.56 -2.97
CA GLN A 20 16.05 11.15 -2.05
C GLN A 20 16.24 9.71 -1.59
N LEU A 21 15.65 9.38 -0.46
CA LEU A 21 15.50 8.00 0.02
C LEU A 21 14.21 7.41 -0.54
N VAL A 22 14.26 6.12 -0.87
CA VAL A 22 13.08 5.31 -1.18
C VAL A 22 12.80 4.43 0.03
N GLN A 23 11.51 4.26 0.34
CA GLN A 23 11.05 3.34 1.37
C GLN A 23 10.09 2.33 0.75
N TRP A 24 10.18 1.07 1.17
CA TRP A 24 9.26 0.01 0.76
C TRP A 24 8.93 -0.89 1.95
N PRO A 25 7.67 -1.35 2.11
CA PRO A 25 7.36 -2.37 3.11
C PRO A 25 8.30 -3.56 3.00
N ILE A 26 8.74 -4.11 4.12
CA ILE A 26 9.53 -5.33 4.10
C ILE A 26 8.74 -6.49 3.46
N VAL A 27 9.44 -7.42 2.82
CA VAL A 27 8.84 -8.50 2.02
C VAL A 27 7.90 -9.39 2.84
N GLU A 28 8.13 -9.50 4.14
CA GLU A 28 7.31 -10.27 5.08
C GLU A 28 5.86 -9.80 5.12
N VAL A 29 5.61 -8.50 4.85
CA VAL A 29 4.25 -7.92 4.81
C VAL A 29 3.44 -8.52 3.66
N GLU A 30 4.08 -8.97 2.58
CA GLU A 30 3.39 -9.59 1.45
C GLU A 30 2.70 -10.89 1.83
N LYS A 31 3.19 -11.60 2.87
CA LYS A 31 2.56 -12.82 3.39
C LYS A 31 1.18 -12.58 4.01
N LEU A 32 0.89 -11.33 4.40
CA LEU A 32 -0.40 -10.94 4.98
C LEU A 32 -1.44 -10.57 3.91
N ARG A 33 -1.03 -10.48 2.63
CA ARG A 33 -1.92 -10.12 1.53
C ARG A 33 -2.76 -11.33 1.13
N VAL A 34 -4.07 -11.16 1.20
CA VAL A 34 -5.06 -12.18 0.82
C VAL A 34 -6.13 -11.54 -0.07
N ASN A 35 -6.88 -12.36 -0.82
CA ASN A 35 -7.97 -11.91 -1.70
C ASN A 35 -7.49 -10.87 -2.72
N HIS A 36 -6.48 -11.21 -3.52
CA HIS A 36 -5.96 -10.32 -4.55
C HIS A 36 -7.06 -9.97 -5.56
N VAL A 37 -7.35 -8.68 -5.70
CA VAL A 37 -8.32 -8.17 -6.68
C VAL A 37 -7.54 -7.51 -7.80
N ASN A 38 -7.60 -8.09 -9.00
CA ASN A 38 -7.04 -7.50 -10.21
C ASN A 38 -8.16 -6.86 -11.04
N TRP A 39 -7.92 -5.66 -11.56
CA TRP A 39 -8.87 -4.94 -12.41
C TRP A 39 -8.28 -4.77 -13.81
N PRO A 40 -9.09 -4.96 -14.88
CA PRO A 40 -8.67 -4.58 -16.21
C PRO A 40 -8.49 -3.06 -16.29
N THR A 41 -7.66 -2.62 -17.23
CA THR A 41 -7.44 -1.20 -17.51
C THR A 41 -8.76 -0.48 -17.72
N LYS A 42 -9.03 0.56 -16.92
CA LYS A 42 -10.24 1.38 -17.00
C LYS A 42 -9.85 2.86 -17.02
N VAL A 43 -10.45 3.63 -17.93
CA VAL A 43 -10.35 5.09 -17.94
C VAL A 43 -11.30 5.66 -16.88
N LEU A 44 -10.78 6.44 -15.94
CA LEU A 44 -11.57 7.15 -14.93
C LEU A 44 -11.86 8.57 -15.42
N LYS A 45 -13.15 8.93 -15.52
CA LYS A 45 -13.55 10.30 -15.87
C LYS A 45 -13.49 11.21 -14.64
N GLY A 46 -13.41 12.53 -14.87
CA GLY A 46 -13.43 13.52 -13.79
C GLY A 46 -14.68 13.38 -12.94
N GLY A 47 -14.51 13.20 -11.62
CA GLY A 47 -15.60 12.99 -10.67
C GLY A 47 -16.16 11.56 -10.59
N GLU A 48 -15.65 10.62 -11.38
CA GLU A 48 -16.08 9.22 -11.32
C GLU A 48 -15.46 8.50 -10.09
N LEU A 49 -16.30 7.84 -9.30
CA LEU A 49 -15.86 6.99 -8.18
C LEU A 49 -15.84 5.53 -8.61
N LEU A 50 -14.70 4.86 -8.44
CA LEU A 50 -14.57 3.42 -8.64
C LEU A 50 -14.61 2.70 -7.30
N LYS A 51 -15.70 1.99 -7.02
CA LYS A 51 -15.82 1.15 -5.83
C LYS A 51 -15.09 -0.17 -6.04
N ILE A 52 -14.11 -0.45 -5.19
CA ILE A 52 -13.43 -1.75 -5.13
C ILE A 52 -14.16 -2.61 -4.10
N ASN A 53 -14.75 -3.72 -4.54
CA ASN A 53 -15.43 -4.68 -3.68
C ASN A 53 -14.48 -5.83 -3.30
N GLY A 54 -14.78 -6.54 -2.20
CA GLY A 54 -14.04 -7.73 -1.80
C GLY A 54 -12.73 -7.45 -1.04
N VAL A 55 -12.49 -6.21 -0.61
CA VAL A 55 -11.30 -5.79 0.14
C VAL A 55 -11.73 -5.13 1.44
N THR A 56 -11.05 -5.45 2.54
CA THR A 56 -11.24 -4.84 3.86
C THR A 56 -10.22 -3.73 4.07
N ALA A 57 -10.59 -2.65 4.78
CA ALA A 57 -9.69 -1.51 5.05
C ALA A 57 -8.35 -1.92 5.71
N ALA A 58 -8.34 -3.02 6.46
CA ALA A 58 -7.13 -3.57 7.09
C ALA A 58 -6.10 -4.14 6.09
N GLN A 59 -6.50 -4.40 4.84
CA GLN A 59 -5.63 -4.93 3.79
C GLN A 59 -4.93 -3.84 2.98
N LEU A 60 -5.29 -2.57 3.20
CA LEU A 60 -4.68 -1.44 2.53
C LEU A 60 -3.38 -1.07 3.23
N ASP A 61 -2.27 -1.06 2.49
CA ASP A 61 -1.01 -0.49 2.99
C ASP A 61 -1.21 1.02 3.17
N LYS A 62 -1.22 1.49 4.42
CA LYS A 62 -1.27 2.90 4.74
C LYS A 62 0.17 3.43 4.74
N TYR A 63 0.46 4.33 3.80
CA TYR A 63 1.74 5.03 3.67
C TYR A 63 2.02 5.89 4.91
#